data_AF-A0A191ZV68-F1
#
_entry.id   AF-A0A191ZV68-F1
#
_cell.length_a   1.000
_cell.length_b   1.000
_cell.length_c   1.000
_cell.angle_alpha   90.00
_cell.angle_beta   90.00
_cell.angle_gamma   90.00
#
_symmetry.space_group_name_H-M   'P 1'
#
loop_
_entity.id
_entity.type
_entity.pdbx_description
1 polymer ?
#
loop_
_entity_poly.entity_id
_entity_poly.type
_entity_poly.pdbx_seq_one_letter_code
_entity_poly.pdbx_strand_id
1 'polypeptide(L)' 'MKQTERDKLRHILLGFAELTAPARHEFLGAMNEYLFSSPQRRRQIVETWKQPDSPTLDKPQPHSVPPAEQPA' A
#
# COMPACT_ATOMS: atom_id res chain seq x y z
N MET A 1 20.46 -8.24 -11.63
CA MET A 1 19.44 -7.30 -12.13
C MET A 1 19.88 -6.80 -13.49
N LYS A 2 19.00 -6.87 -14.48
CA LYS A 2 19.22 -6.29 -15.82
C LYS A 2 19.27 -4.77 -15.68
N GLN A 3 20.02 -4.09 -16.56
CA GLN A 3 20.18 -2.63 -16.50
C GLN A 3 18.84 -1.88 -16.50
N THR A 4 17.88 -2.35 -17.29
CA THR A 4 16.49 -1.85 -17.33
C THR A 4 15.79 -1.89 -15.96
N GLU A 5 16.05 -2.89 -15.13
CA GLU A 5 15.45 -2.99 -13.79
C GLU A 5 16.07 -1.95 -12.85
N ARG A 6 17.37 -1.69 -12.97
CA ARG A 6 18.06 -0.65 -12.19
C ARG A 6 17.54 0.74 -12.54
N ASP A 7 17.30 1.02 -13.82
CA ASP A 7 16.73 2.29 -14.26
C ASP A 7 15.31 2.51 -13.72
N LYS A 8 14.47 1.47 -13.72
CA LYS A 8 13.13 1.55 -13.12
C LYS A 8 13.20 1.84 -11.62
N LEU A 9 14.07 1.15 -10.90
CA LEU A 9 14.28 1.39 -9.47
C LEU A 9 14.74 2.83 -9.21
N ARG A 10 15.67 3.34 -10.02
CA ARG A 10 16.14 4.72 -9.90
C ARG A 10 15.02 5.73 -10.11
N HIS A 11 14.16 5.54 -11.12
CA HIS A 11 13.02 6.42 -11.35
C HIS A 11 12.02 6.43 -10.19
N ILE A 12 11.73 5.26 -9.62
CA ILE A 12 10.86 5.15 -8.44
C ILE A 12 11.45 5.92 -7.25
N LEU A 13 12.75 5.77 -7.01
CA LEU A 13 13.45 6.47 -5.91
C LEU A 13 13.50 7.98 -6.10
N LEU A 14 13.71 8.46 -7.33
CA LEU A 14 13.67 9.88 -7.64
C LEU A 14 12.25 10.45 -7.46
N GLY A 15 11.23 9.77 -7.99
CA GLY A 15 9.84 10.18 -7.80
C GLY A 15 9.46 10.26 -6.32
N PHE A 16 9.86 9.28 -5.50
CA PHE A 16 9.66 9.33 -4.05
C PHE A 16 10.37 10.51 -3.37
N ALA A 17 11.58 10.84 -3.80
CA ALA A 17 12.33 11.97 -3.25
C ALA A 17 11.66 13.32 -3.57
N GLU A 18 10.95 13.42 -4.69
CA GLU A 18 10.23 14.64 -5.10
C GLU A 18 8.86 14.80 -4.42
N LEU A 19 8.32 13.73 -3.82
CA LEU A 19 7.05 13.79 -3.09
C LEU A 19 7.13 14.73 -1.88
N THR A 20 6.01 15.40 -1.59
CA THR A 20 5.81 16.16 -0.35
C THR A 20 5.73 15.22 0.86
N ALA A 21 5.95 15.74 2.08
CA ALA A 21 5.85 14.95 3.30
C ALA A 21 4.55 14.12 3.45
N PRO A 22 3.33 14.67 3.19
CA PRO A 22 2.11 13.86 3.25
C PRO A 22 2.06 12.79 2.15
N ALA A 23 2.49 13.09 0.94
CA ALA A 23 2.50 12.12 -0.17
C ALA A 23 3.52 10.98 0.06
N ARG A 24 4.65 11.28 0.71
CA ARG A 24 5.61 10.24 1.14
C ARG A 24 5.00 9.30 2.17
N HIS A 25 4.22 9.84 3.12
CA HIS A 25 3.56 9.03 4.13
C HIS A 25 2.51 8.10 3.50
N GLU A 26 1.72 8.62 2.55
CA GLU A 26 0.75 7.81 1.79
C GLU A 26 1.44 6.71 0.97
N PHE A 27 2.53 7.04 0.27
CA PHE A 27 3.33 6.07 -0.47
C PHE A 27 3.86 4.95 0.43
N LEU A 28 4.42 5.29 1.59
CA LEU A 28 4.90 4.31 2.57
C LEU A 28 3.74 3.47 3.14
N GLY A 29 2.58 4.07 3.35
CA GLY A 29 1.35 3.37 3.75
C GLY A 29 0.93 2.30 2.73
N ALA A 30 0.83 2.68 1.45
CA ALA A 30 0.50 1.76 0.36
C ALA A 30 1.56 0.65 0.20
N MET A 31 2.84 0.99 0.34
CA MET A 31 3.93 0.02 0.28
C MET A 31 3.86 -0.98 1.44
N ASN A 32 3.61 -0.50 2.65
CA ASN A 32 3.44 -1.36 3.82
C ASN A 32 2.23 -2.28 3.66
N GLU A 33 1.10 -1.75 3.21
CA GLU A 33 -0.08 -2.56 2.93
C GLU A 33 0.23 -3.68 1.94
N TYR A 34 0.94 -3.40 0.85
CA TYR A 34 1.35 -4.41 -0.10
C TYR A 34 2.31 -5.46 0.49
N LEU A 35 3.34 -5.04 1.22
CA LEU A 35 4.38 -5.93 1.76
C LEU A 35 3.83 -6.88 2.84
N PHE A 36 2.94 -6.40 3.70
CA PHE A 36 2.35 -7.18 4.79
C PHE A 36 1.06 -7.91 4.39
N SER A 37 0.59 -7.72 3.16
CA SER A 37 -0.62 -8.38 2.66
C SER A 37 -0.41 -9.85 2.30
N SER A 38 -1.47 -10.64 2.50
CA SER A 38 -1.56 -12.00 1.99
C SER A 38 -1.42 -12.03 0.45
N PRO A 39 -0.98 -13.15 -0.16
CA PRO A 39 -0.77 -13.22 -1.60
C PRO A 39 -2.01 -12.87 -2.44
N GLN A 40 -3.21 -13.22 -1.94
CA GLN A 40 -4.48 -12.89 -2.59
C GLN A 40 -4.75 -11.38 -2.55
N ARG A 41 -4.54 -10.76 -1.39
CA ARG A 41 -4.70 -9.31 -1.20
C ARG A 41 -3.68 -8.51 -2.00
N ARG A 42 -2.43 -8.99 -2.11
CA ARG A 42 -1.43 -8.37 -3.00
C ARG A 42 -1.87 -8.32 -4.46
N ARG A 43 -2.51 -9.37 -4.96
CA ARG A 43 -3.06 -9.38 -6.33
C ARG A 43 -4.13 -8.32 -6.50
N GLN A 44 -5.07 -8.24 -5.55
CA GLN A 44 -6.13 -7.24 -5.55
C GLN A 44 -5.57 -5.81 -5.52
N ILE A 45 -4.59 -5.53 -4.64
CA ILE A 45 -3.92 -4.23 -4.55
C ILE A 45 -3.30 -3.84 -5.91
N VAL A 46 -2.59 -4.77 -6.55
CA VAL A 46 -1.96 -4.53 -7.86
C VAL A 46 -3.00 -4.34 -8.97
N GLU A 47 -4.14 -5.04 -8.91
CA GLU A 47 -5.25 -4.83 -9.85
C GLU A 47 -5.88 -3.45 -9.67
N THR A 48 -6.07 -3.00 -8.43
CA THR A 48 -6.57 -1.66 -8.11
C THR A 48 -5.64 -0.57 -8.65
N TRP A 49 -4.32 -0.68 -8.46
CA TRP A 49 -3.36 0.33 -8.96
C TRP A 49 -3.26 0.40 -10.48
N LYS A 50 -3.66 -0.66 -11.19
CA LYS A 50 -3.69 -0.69 -12.66
C LYS A 50 -4.94 -0.04 -13.25
N GLN A 51 -5.97 0.18 -12.44
CA GLN A 51 -7.21 0.82 -12.88
C GLN A 51 -6.97 2.34 -12.96
N PRO A 52 -7.25 2.99 -14.11
CA PRO A 52 -7.03 4.42 -14.28
C PRO A 52 -7.97 5.30 -13.43
N ASP A 53 -9.03 4.73 -12.86
CA ASP A 53 -10.11 5.44 -12.16
C ASP A 53 -10.63 4.67 -10.92
N SER A 54 -9.76 4.17 -10.04
CA SER A 54 -10.24 3.60 -8.77
C SER A 54 -10.22 4.64 -7.64
N PRO A 55 -11.38 4.92 -7.02
CA PRO A 55 -11.46 5.76 -5.82
C PRO A 55 -10.65 5.10 -4.71
N THR A 56 -9.86 5.93 -4.02
CA THR A 56 -9.18 5.65 -2.76
C THR A 56 -9.97 4.65 -1.92
N LEU A 57 -9.37 3.47 -1.70
CA LEU A 57 -9.86 2.47 -0.76
C LEU A 57 -9.67 2.99 0.68
N ASP A 58 -10.45 4.01 1.04
CA ASP A 58 -10.69 4.35 2.44
C ASP A 58 -11.71 3.35 2.97
N LYS A 59 -11.21 2.21 3.39
CA LYS A 59 -11.94 1.40 4.37
C LYS A 59 -10.96 0.80 5.35
N PRO A 60 -10.79 1.40 6.55
CA PRO A 60 -10.08 0.72 7.62
C PRO A 60 -10.75 -0.65 7.85
N GLN A 61 -9.96 -1.71 7.77
CA GLN A 61 -10.39 -3.02 8.25
C GLN A 61 -10.91 -2.86 9.68
N PRO A 62 -12.12 -3.32 10.01
CA PRO A 62 -12.49 -3.44 11.40
C PRO A 62 -11.53 -4.47 12.00
N HIS A 63 -10.63 -3.99 12.86
CA HIS A 63 -9.97 -4.82 13.84
C HIS A 63 -11.08 -5.60 14.56
N SER A 64 -11.08 -6.93 14.38
CA SER A 64 -11.84 -7.83 15.23
C SER A 64 -11.31 -7.71 16.65
N VAL A 65 -11.84 -6.75 17.41
CA VAL A 65 -11.71 -6.76 18.86
C VAL A 65 -12.55 -7.95 19.38
N PRO A 66 -11.95 -8.94 20.06
CA PRO A 66 -12.74 -9.96 20.73
C PRO A 66 -13.58 -9.30 21.83
N PRO A 67 -14.84 -9.71 22.04
CA PRO A 67 -15.67 -9.12 23.07
C PRO A 67 -15.06 -9.45 24.44
N ALA A 68 -14.65 -8.42 25.16
CA ALA A 68 -14.26 -8.53 26.55
C ALA A 68 -15.47 -9.00 27.36
N GLU A 69 -15.26 -10.11 28.07
CA GLU A 69 -16.09 -10.69 29.11
C GLU A 69 -16.55 -9.59 30.08
N GLN A 70 -17.86 -9.31 30.15
CA GLN A 70 -18.45 -8.48 31.19
C GLN A 70 -19.07 -9.40 32.26
N PRO A 71 -18.62 -9.34 33.53
CA PRO A 71 -19.25 -10.09 34.61
C PRO A 71 -20.54 -9.40 35.06
N ALA A 72 -21.53 -10.21 35.43
CA ALA A 72 -22.73 -9.80 36.15
C ALA A 72 -22.56 -10.07 37.66
#